data_AF-A0A814US00-F1
#
_entry.id   AF-A0A814US00-F1
#
_cell.length_a   1.000
_cell.length_b   1.000
_cell.length_c   1.000
_cell.angle_alpha   90.00
_cell.angle_beta   90.00
_cell.angle_gamma   90.00
#
_symmetry.space_group_name_H-M   'P 1'
#
loop_
_entity.id
_entity.type
_entity.pdbx_description
1 polymer ?
#
loop_
_entity_poly.entity_id
_entity_poly.type
_entity_poly.pdbx_seq_one_letter_code
_entity_poly.pdbx_strand_id
1 'polypeptide(L)'
;MDIVNSRTIFLVFLLIPSFVYARGTGSLYSSPNMERICGKTIQLNGDSLPGTFFSLSSGFYRENLDCLLTIKAATVNQRIIIVVDKMDIACGGDKLLIYDGKKDYVSLMNPTDSSQCGIQQYYLRTNTTNTVVIEFISNNDGKVGSGFVLNVAINFPVHSCSQNENLYRCRNQFCISNFFNCDDRNWCGDNTQKFVCR
;
A
#
# COMPACT_ATOMS: atom_id res chain seq x y z
N MET A 1 -47.14 -45.79 12.43
CA MET A 1 -47.03 -46.45 13.75
C MET A 1 -45.85 -47.39 13.67
N ASP A 2 -44.86 -47.08 14.50
CA ASP A 2 -43.73 -47.87 14.99
C ASP A 2 -42.79 -48.56 13.99
N ILE A 3 -41.67 -47.89 13.72
CA ILE A 3 -40.35 -48.54 13.83
C ILE A 3 -39.53 -47.76 14.84
N VAL A 4 -38.98 -48.56 15.74
CA VAL A 4 -38.43 -48.24 17.06
C VAL A 4 -37.01 -47.69 16.95
N ASN A 5 -36.74 -46.71 17.80
CA ASN A 5 -35.44 -46.16 18.15
C ASN A 5 -34.45 -47.27 18.55
N SER A 6 -33.46 -47.54 17.70
CA SER A 6 -32.29 -48.33 18.06
C SER A 6 -31.03 -47.56 17.69
N ARG A 7 -30.21 -47.35 18.70
CA ARG A 7 -28.99 -46.54 18.70
C ARG A 7 -27.93 -47.17 17.81
N THR A 8 -27.72 -46.63 16.61
CA THR A 8 -26.52 -46.91 15.82
C THR A 8 -25.97 -45.59 15.29
N ILE A 9 -24.92 -45.08 15.93
CA ILE A 9 -24.15 -43.94 15.44
C ILE A 9 -23.35 -44.44 14.23
N PHE A 10 -23.71 -43.99 13.03
CA PHE A 10 -22.85 -44.13 11.85
C PHE A 10 -21.73 -43.09 11.93
N LEU A 11 -20.56 -43.49 12.45
CA LEU A 11 -19.32 -42.72 12.32
C LEU A 11 -18.78 -42.90 10.89
N VAL A 12 -19.11 -41.96 10.01
CA VAL A 12 -18.50 -41.87 8.68
C VAL A 12 -17.14 -41.19 8.85
N PHE A 13 -16.07 -41.98 8.93
CA PHE A 13 -14.70 -41.47 8.83
C PHE A 13 -14.40 -41.15 7.36
N LEU A 14 -14.62 -39.89 6.97
CA LEU A 14 -14.05 -39.33 5.75
C LEU A 14 -12.55 -39.13 5.96
N LEU A 15 -11.75 -40.15 5.59
CA LEU A 15 -10.31 -40.00 5.40
C LEU A 15 -10.08 -39.21 4.12
N ILE A 16 -10.07 -37.89 4.23
CA ILE A 16 -9.62 -37.01 3.15
C ILE A 16 -8.09 -37.06 3.19
N PRO A 17 -7.39 -37.62 2.18
CA PRO A 17 -5.94 -37.59 2.16
C PRO A 17 -5.48 -36.14 2.17
N SER A 18 -4.52 -35.85 3.04
CA SER A 18 -3.88 -34.56 3.27
C SER A 18 -3.11 -34.07 2.03
N PHE A 19 -3.82 -33.72 0.97
CA PHE A 19 -3.33 -32.85 -0.08
C PHE A 19 -4.01 -31.51 0.07
N VAL A 20 -3.51 -30.74 1.04
CA VAL A 20 -3.66 -29.29 1.01
C VAL A 20 -2.85 -28.82 -0.19
N TYR A 21 -3.48 -28.83 -1.37
CA TYR A 21 -3.06 -27.92 -2.42
C TYR A 21 -3.31 -26.53 -1.86
N ALA A 22 -2.25 -25.89 -1.39
CA ALA A 22 -2.20 -24.45 -1.26
C ALA A 22 -2.35 -23.87 -2.67
N ARG A 23 -3.59 -23.81 -3.17
CA ARG A 23 -3.93 -22.88 -4.22
C ARG A 23 -3.72 -21.52 -3.58
N GLY A 24 -2.58 -20.91 -3.86
CA GLY A 24 -2.34 -19.50 -3.61
C GLY A 24 -3.52 -18.74 -4.21
N THR A 25 -4.45 -18.35 -3.35
CA THR A 25 -5.47 -17.38 -3.71
C THR A 25 -4.71 -16.09 -3.86
N GLY A 26 -4.33 -15.79 -5.10
CA GLY A 26 -4.06 -14.42 -5.51
C GLY A 26 -5.31 -13.63 -5.18
N SER A 27 -5.33 -13.03 -3.99
CA SER A 27 -6.37 -12.09 -3.61
C SER A 27 -6.22 -10.94 -4.60
N LEU A 28 -7.17 -10.85 -5.53
CA LEU A 28 -7.46 -9.64 -6.29
C LEU A 28 -7.83 -8.56 -5.25
N TYR A 29 -6.85 -8.00 -4.56
CA TYR A 29 -7.03 -6.85 -3.69
C TYR A 29 -7.42 -5.71 -4.63
N SER A 30 -8.73 -5.43 -4.72
CA SER A 30 -9.20 -4.19 -5.35
C SER A 30 -8.51 -3.04 -4.62
N SER A 31 -7.73 -2.24 -5.35
CA SER A 31 -7.04 -1.08 -4.80
C SER A 31 -8.04 -0.20 -4.05
N PRO A 32 -7.92 -0.01 -2.73
CA PRO A 32 -8.85 0.83 -2.00
C PRO A 32 -8.87 2.24 -2.57
N ASN A 33 -10.08 2.73 -2.84
CA ASN A 33 -10.29 4.06 -3.38
C ASN A 33 -10.15 5.10 -2.26
N MET A 34 -9.23 6.08 -2.40
CA MET A 34 -8.95 7.05 -1.33
C MET A 34 -10.19 7.85 -0.92
N GLU A 35 -11.05 8.25 -1.87
CA GLU A 35 -12.27 8.98 -1.55
C GLU A 35 -13.25 8.16 -0.68
N ARG A 36 -13.30 6.84 -0.89
CA ARG A 36 -14.18 5.95 -0.13
C ARG A 36 -13.69 5.68 1.29
N ILE A 37 -12.37 5.70 1.49
CA ILE A 37 -11.72 5.44 2.77
C ILE A 37 -11.23 6.73 3.44
N CYS A 38 -11.82 7.85 3.03
CA CYS A 38 -11.43 9.15 3.53
C CYS A 38 -11.55 9.23 5.07
N GLY A 39 -10.57 9.86 5.71
CA GLY A 39 -10.47 9.98 7.17
C GLY A 39 -10.07 8.70 7.89
N LYS A 40 -9.79 7.59 7.19
CA LYS A 40 -9.41 6.33 7.82
C LYS A 40 -7.92 6.29 8.17
N THR A 41 -7.61 5.41 9.13
CA THR A 41 -6.24 4.97 9.43
C THR A 41 -6.08 3.53 8.98
N ILE A 42 -5.05 3.26 8.19
CA ILE A 42 -4.72 1.94 7.67
C ILE A 42 -3.47 1.45 8.36
N GLN A 43 -3.59 0.28 8.99
CA GLN A 43 -2.48 -0.39 9.64
C GLN A 43 -1.83 -1.34 8.63
N LEU A 44 -0.56 -1.09 8.30
CA LEU A 44 0.25 -2.02 7.52
C LEU A 44 0.85 -3.04 8.48
N ASN A 45 0.42 -4.29 8.33
CA ASN A 45 1.01 -5.43 9.01
C ASN A 45 1.95 -6.10 8.01
N GLY A 46 3.18 -6.41 8.43
CA GLY A 46 4.23 -6.96 7.56
C GLY A 46 3.85 -8.26 6.83
N ASP A 47 2.81 -8.95 7.31
CA ASP A 47 2.37 -10.26 6.82
C ASP A 47 1.20 -10.19 5.81
N SER A 48 0.50 -9.06 5.74
CA SER A 48 -0.55 -8.81 4.75
C SER A 48 0.07 -8.01 3.62
N LEU A 49 0.43 -8.71 2.52
CA LEU A 49 0.91 -8.20 1.23
C LEU A 49 1.33 -6.73 1.24
N PRO A 50 2.63 -6.43 1.26
CA PRO A 50 3.07 -5.05 1.24
C PRO A 50 2.68 -4.47 -0.13
N GLY A 51 2.00 -3.34 -0.12
CA GLY A 51 1.34 -2.79 -1.29
C GLY A 51 -0.14 -2.58 -1.01
N THR A 52 -0.47 -1.55 -0.22
CA THR A 52 -1.81 -0.99 -0.35
C THR A 52 -1.79 -0.01 -1.51
N PHE A 53 -2.62 -0.30 -2.50
CA PHE A 53 -2.77 0.47 -3.72
C PHE A 53 -3.90 1.48 -3.50
N PHE A 54 -3.60 2.76 -3.44
CA PHE A 54 -4.63 3.78 -3.38
C PHE A 54 -4.83 4.37 -4.76
N SER A 55 -6.03 4.21 -5.31
CA SER A 55 -6.47 4.96 -6.48
C SER A 55 -7.47 6.01 -6.04
N LEU A 56 -7.50 7.17 -6.69
CA LEU A 56 -8.50 8.18 -6.35
C LEU A 56 -9.85 7.92 -7.04
N SER A 57 -9.85 7.38 -8.27
CA SER A 57 -11.06 6.84 -8.93
C SER A 57 -10.70 5.94 -10.13
N SER A 58 -11.70 5.27 -10.72
CA SER A 58 -11.56 4.56 -12.01
C SER A 58 -11.77 5.49 -13.22
N GLY A 59 -11.87 6.81 -12.99
CA GLY A 59 -12.13 7.85 -13.98
C GLY A 59 -11.48 9.16 -13.54
N PHE A 60 -12.24 10.25 -13.55
CA PHE A 60 -11.79 11.52 -12.98
C PHE A 60 -12.10 11.61 -11.49
N TYR A 61 -11.32 12.37 -10.73
CA TYR A 61 -11.63 12.64 -9.33
C TYR A 61 -12.76 13.66 -9.19
N ARG A 62 -13.37 13.71 -7.99
CA ARG A 62 -14.40 14.72 -7.69
C ARG A 62 -13.81 16.08 -7.30
N GLU A 63 -14.57 17.13 -7.56
CA GLU A 63 -14.29 18.48 -7.08
C GLU A 63 -14.60 18.62 -5.58
N ASN A 64 -14.04 19.66 -4.96
CA ASN A 64 -14.22 19.99 -3.54
C ASN A 64 -13.89 18.85 -2.59
N LEU A 65 -12.90 18.03 -2.94
CA LEU A 65 -12.39 17.02 -2.03
C LEU A 65 -11.43 17.69 -1.06
N ASP A 66 -11.61 17.39 0.22
CA ASP A 66 -10.61 17.58 1.26
C ASP A 66 -10.50 16.24 1.97
N CYS A 67 -9.55 15.42 1.52
CA CYS A 67 -9.46 14.05 1.98
C CYS A 67 -8.11 13.73 2.60
N LEU A 68 -8.15 13.25 3.85
CA LEU A 68 -6.99 12.86 4.62
C LEU A 68 -7.01 11.35 4.90
N LEU A 69 -5.90 10.67 4.60
CA LEU A 69 -5.68 9.26 4.88
C LEU A 69 -4.43 9.12 5.75
N THR A 70 -4.49 8.28 6.78
CA THR A 70 -3.32 7.95 7.60
C THR A 70 -2.91 6.50 7.36
N ILE A 71 -1.62 6.26 7.15
CA ILE A 71 -1.08 4.91 7.05
C ILE A 71 -0.03 4.75 8.15
N LYS A 72 -0.11 3.65 8.89
CA LYS A 72 0.77 3.38 10.04
C LYS A 72 1.37 1.99 9.90
N ALA A 73 2.69 1.88 10.07
CA ALA A 73 3.36 0.59 10.13
C ALA A 73 3.18 -0.03 11.54
N ALA A 74 3.23 -1.36 11.61
CA ALA A 74 2.99 -2.13 12.84
C ALA A 74 3.91 -1.75 14.00
N THR A 75 5.16 -1.36 13.70
CA THR A 75 6.17 -1.05 14.71
C THR A 75 6.82 0.31 14.48
N VAL A 76 7.35 0.92 15.54
CA VAL A 76 8.03 2.22 15.50
C VAL A 76 9.37 2.19 14.74
N ASN A 77 9.95 1.01 14.57
CA ASN A 77 11.22 0.82 13.86
C ASN A 77 11.04 0.64 12.34
N GLN A 78 9.80 0.43 11.90
CA GLN A 78 9.47 0.37 10.49
C GLN A 78 9.34 1.78 9.91
N ARG A 79 9.65 1.89 8.62
CA ARG A 79 9.42 3.09 7.81
C ARG A 79 8.46 2.76 6.68
N ILE A 80 7.82 3.78 6.12
CA ILE A 80 6.88 3.64 5.01
C ILE A 80 7.54 4.19 3.76
N ILE A 81 7.47 3.41 2.68
CA ILE A 81 7.81 3.82 1.31
C ILE A 81 6.52 4.10 0.58
N ILE A 82 6.51 5.18 -0.21
CA ILE A 82 5.44 5.49 -1.15
C ILE A 82 6.07 5.62 -2.53
N VAL A 83 5.55 4.86 -3.48
CA VAL A 83 5.82 5.00 -4.90
C VAL A 83 4.57 5.56 -5.56
N VAL A 84 4.65 6.80 -6.04
CA VAL A 84 3.63 7.42 -6.88
C VAL A 84 3.88 6.91 -8.29
N ASP A 85 3.03 6.02 -8.79
CA ASP A 85 3.23 5.37 -10.09
C ASP A 85 2.56 6.15 -11.23
N LYS A 86 1.42 6.76 -10.92
CA LYS A 86 0.73 7.68 -11.80
C LYS A 86 0.24 8.85 -10.99
N MET A 87 0.36 10.04 -11.56
CA MET A 87 -0.28 11.25 -11.06
C MET A 87 -0.76 12.05 -12.26
N ASP A 88 -1.97 12.56 -12.17
CA ASP A 88 -2.66 13.34 -13.18
C ASP A 88 -3.72 14.18 -12.45
N ILE A 89 -3.25 15.27 -11.85
CA ILE A 89 -4.07 16.25 -11.14
C ILE A 89 -4.01 17.60 -11.86
N ALA A 90 -5.09 18.36 -11.81
CA ALA A 90 -5.22 19.61 -12.53
C ALA A 90 -4.27 20.68 -11.97
N CYS A 91 -3.54 21.35 -12.88
CA CYS A 91 -2.76 22.53 -12.52
C CYS A 91 -3.74 23.72 -12.29
N GLY A 92 -4.19 23.93 -11.05
CA GLY A 92 -5.20 24.96 -10.75
C GLY A 92 -5.50 25.23 -9.28
N GLY A 93 -4.86 24.52 -8.36
CA GLY A 93 -5.14 24.60 -6.92
C GLY A 93 -5.31 23.23 -6.28
N ASP A 94 -5.49 22.20 -7.11
CA ASP A 94 -5.49 20.80 -6.68
C ASP A 94 -4.09 20.36 -6.29
N LYS A 95 -3.98 19.56 -5.23
CA LYS A 95 -2.69 19.16 -4.68
C LYS A 95 -2.76 17.83 -3.94
N LEU A 96 -1.68 17.05 -4.10
CA LEU A 96 -1.40 15.86 -3.33
C LEU A 96 -0.27 16.16 -2.34
N LEU A 97 -0.57 15.99 -1.05
CA LEU A 97 0.33 16.32 0.04
C LEU A 97 0.65 15.05 0.82
N ILE A 98 1.93 14.82 1.08
CA ILE A 98 2.41 13.63 1.80
C ILE A 98 3.33 14.10 2.92
N TYR A 99 3.01 13.74 4.15
CA TYR A 99 3.70 14.20 5.36
C TYR A 99 4.34 13.03 6.12
N ASP A 100 5.60 13.19 6.56
CA ASP A 100 6.26 12.22 7.45
C ASP A 100 5.69 12.37 8.87
N GLY A 101 4.69 11.55 9.21
CA GLY A 101 4.07 11.52 10.53
C GLY A 101 2.64 12.06 10.54
N LYS A 102 2.46 13.35 10.84
CA LYS A 102 1.14 14.00 10.92
C LYS A 102 1.03 15.16 9.94
N LYS A 103 -0.20 15.62 9.68
CA LYS A 103 -0.43 16.86 8.91
C LYS A 103 0.39 18.01 9.52
N ASP A 104 0.95 18.85 8.66
CA ASP A 104 1.82 19.99 8.99
C ASP A 104 3.22 19.64 9.56
N TYR A 105 3.60 18.36 9.57
CA TYR A 105 5.01 17.97 9.71
C TYR A 105 5.78 18.18 8.40
N VAL A 106 7.07 17.81 8.41
CA VAL A 106 7.92 17.84 7.21
C VAL A 106 7.21 17.15 6.06
N SER A 107 6.87 17.95 5.05
CA SER A 107 6.25 17.48 3.82
C SER A 107 7.29 16.73 2.99
N LEU A 108 7.01 15.46 2.69
CA LEU A 108 7.80 14.66 1.76
C LEU A 108 7.55 15.08 0.31
N MET A 109 6.40 15.71 0.03
CA MET A 109 5.97 16.17 -1.28
C MET A 109 5.32 17.56 -1.16
N ASN A 110 6.06 18.60 -1.57
CA ASN A 110 5.78 19.99 -1.21
C ASN A 110 4.75 20.69 -2.14
N PRO A 111 3.66 21.27 -1.61
CA PRO A 111 2.61 21.95 -2.37
C PRO A 111 3.06 23.04 -3.35
N THR A 112 4.22 23.68 -3.13
CA THR A 112 4.72 24.74 -4.01
C THR A 112 5.46 24.20 -5.23
N ASP A 113 5.66 22.89 -5.30
CA ASP A 113 6.34 22.26 -6.41
C ASP A 113 5.38 22.18 -7.61
N SER A 114 5.59 23.04 -8.60
CA SER A 114 4.81 23.04 -9.85
C SER A 114 4.93 21.73 -10.63
N SER A 115 5.87 20.85 -10.25
CA SER A 115 5.95 19.50 -10.79
C SER A 115 4.79 18.61 -10.33
N GLN A 116 4.02 18.99 -9.31
CA GLN A 116 2.92 18.15 -8.81
C GLN A 116 1.73 17.96 -9.77
N CYS A 117 1.73 18.57 -10.96
CA CYS A 117 0.71 18.36 -11.97
C CYS A 117 1.29 17.75 -13.26
N GLY A 118 0.43 17.06 -14.01
CA GLY A 118 0.85 16.23 -15.15
C GLY A 118 1.41 14.86 -14.74
N ILE A 119 1.89 14.10 -15.72
CA ILE A 119 2.30 12.69 -15.54
C ILE A 119 3.71 12.60 -14.95
N GLN A 120 3.81 12.22 -13.68
CA GLN A 120 5.09 12.04 -12.97
C GLN A 120 5.09 10.84 -12.03
N GLN A 121 6.28 10.32 -11.76
CA GLN A 121 6.54 9.28 -10.76
C GLN A 121 7.41 9.83 -9.64
N TYR A 122 7.07 9.52 -8.39
CA TYR A 122 7.83 9.94 -7.22
C TYR A 122 8.16 8.75 -6.34
N TYR A 123 9.36 8.80 -5.74
CA TYR A 123 9.75 7.93 -4.64
C TYR A 123 9.83 8.76 -3.37
N LEU A 124 9.03 8.39 -2.37
CA LEU A 124 8.99 9.06 -1.08
C LEU A 124 9.17 8.04 0.04
N ARG A 125 9.76 8.50 1.14
CA ARG A 125 10.03 7.66 2.29
C ARG A 125 9.92 8.46 3.58
N THR A 126 9.25 7.91 4.58
CA THR A 126 9.29 8.45 5.94
C THR A 126 10.71 8.32 6.51
N ASN A 127 11.25 9.39 7.06
CA ASN A 127 12.58 9.42 7.63
C ASN A 127 12.53 9.14 9.14
N THR A 128 11.62 9.82 9.82
CA THR A 128 11.62 9.90 11.29
C THR A 128 10.50 9.09 11.93
N THR A 129 9.38 8.91 11.24
CA THR A 129 8.20 8.27 11.81
C THR A 129 7.85 6.95 11.14
N ASN A 130 6.98 6.16 11.78
CA ASN A 130 6.38 4.96 11.22
C ASN A 130 4.96 5.22 10.69
N THR A 131 4.62 6.48 10.45
CA THR A 131 3.29 6.93 10.06
C THR A 131 3.43 7.90 8.88
N VAL A 132 2.51 7.84 7.93
CA VAL A 132 2.44 8.83 6.85
C VAL A 132 1.01 9.33 6.75
N VAL A 133 0.87 10.64 6.59
CA VAL A 133 -0.42 11.27 6.30
C VAL A 133 -0.41 11.69 4.84
N ILE A 134 -1.45 11.29 4.12
CA ILE A 134 -1.67 11.61 2.72
C ILE A 134 -2.93 12.46 2.66
N GLU A 135 -2.83 13.62 2.06
CA GLU A 135 -3.93 14.56 1.91
C GLU A 135 -4.09 14.90 0.43
N PHE A 136 -5.31 14.74 -0.08
CA PHE A 136 -5.67 15.18 -1.42
C PHE A 136 -6.73 16.26 -1.32
N ILE A 137 -6.44 17.40 -1.92
CA ILE A 137 -7.34 18.54 -1.97
C ILE A 137 -7.64 18.85 -3.44
N SER A 138 -8.92 18.94 -3.80
CA SER A 138 -9.39 19.46 -5.09
C SER A 138 -10.29 20.68 -4.90
N ASN A 139 -10.19 21.64 -5.81
CA ASN A 139 -10.98 22.87 -5.81
C ASN A 139 -12.31 22.67 -6.58
N ASN A 140 -13.00 23.77 -6.91
CA ASN A 140 -14.27 23.78 -7.66
C ASN A 140 -14.16 24.48 -9.03
N ASP A 141 -12.99 24.42 -9.67
CA ASP A 141 -12.71 25.22 -10.86
C ASP A 141 -13.11 24.56 -12.19
N GLY A 142 -13.75 23.39 -12.16
CA GLY A 142 -14.16 22.64 -13.35
C GLY A 142 -13.08 21.69 -13.88
N LYS A 143 -11.84 21.75 -13.38
CA LYS A 143 -10.71 20.98 -13.94
C LYS A 143 -10.42 19.77 -13.06
N VAL A 144 -10.61 18.60 -13.65
CA VAL A 144 -10.31 17.31 -13.00
C VAL A 144 -9.42 16.46 -13.90
N GLY A 145 -8.50 15.73 -13.28
CA GLY A 145 -7.64 14.72 -13.92
C GLY A 145 -7.99 13.31 -13.48
N SER A 146 -7.26 12.32 -13.97
CA SER A 146 -7.47 10.91 -13.59
C SER A 146 -6.96 10.54 -12.19
N GLY A 147 -6.44 11.52 -11.44
CA GLY A 147 -6.03 11.37 -10.05
C GLY A 147 -4.65 10.75 -9.96
N PHE A 148 -4.45 9.84 -9.00
CA PHE A 148 -3.15 9.22 -8.79
C PHE A 148 -3.27 7.76 -8.36
N VAL A 149 -2.14 7.05 -8.48
CA VAL A 149 -1.95 5.68 -7.98
C VAL A 149 -0.76 5.69 -7.02
N LEU A 150 -1.03 5.42 -5.74
CA LEU A 150 -0.01 5.29 -4.70
C LEU A 150 0.19 3.82 -4.36
N ASN A 151 1.45 3.40 -4.34
CA ASN A 151 1.84 2.09 -3.88
C ASN A 151 2.61 2.26 -2.58
N VAL A 152 2.13 1.64 -1.51
CA VAL A 152 2.70 1.84 -0.17
C VAL A 152 3.23 0.54 0.39
N ALA A 153 4.48 0.59 0.88
CA ALA A 153 5.18 -0.56 1.43
C ALA A 153 5.86 -0.24 2.76
N ILE A 154 6.16 -1.29 3.52
CA ILE A 154 7.01 -1.19 4.71
C ILE A 154 8.48 -1.39 4.31
N ASN A 155 9.32 -0.49 4.80
CA ASN A 155 10.76 -0.67 4.92
C ASN A 155 11.12 -1.16 6.33
N PHE A 156 11.87 -2.24 6.37
CA PHE A 156 12.39 -2.85 7.60
C PHE A 156 13.83 -2.40 7.85
N PRO A 157 14.24 -2.28 9.12
CA PRO A 157 15.63 -1.97 9.45
C PRO A 157 16.56 -3.15 9.06
N VAL A 158 17.81 -2.86 8.68
CA VAL A 158 18.74 -3.85 8.11
C VAL A 158 18.95 -5.11 8.96
N HIS A 159 18.88 -5.00 10.28
CA HIS A 159 19.03 -6.15 11.18
C HIS A 159 17.89 -7.17 11.03
N SER A 160 16.72 -6.74 10.54
CA SER A 160 15.61 -7.63 10.20
C SER A 160 15.89 -8.45 8.94
N CYS A 161 16.73 -7.97 8.00
CA CYS A 161 17.02 -8.69 6.75
C CYS A 161 17.67 -10.05 7.03
N SER A 162 18.60 -10.10 7.99
CA SER A 162 19.34 -11.31 8.35
C SER A 162 18.51 -12.33 9.12
N GLN A 163 17.36 -11.91 9.65
CA GLN A 163 16.49 -12.75 10.47
C GLN A 163 15.32 -13.36 9.67
N ASN A 164 15.08 -12.88 8.44
CA ASN A 164 13.95 -13.30 7.63
C ASN A 164 14.36 -13.44 6.17
N GLU A 165 14.40 -14.69 5.68
CA GLU A 165 14.75 -15.02 4.30
C GLU A 165 13.77 -14.43 3.26
N ASN A 166 12.59 -13.96 3.68
CA ASN A 166 11.62 -13.29 2.82
C ASN A 166 11.84 -11.78 2.70
N LEU A 167 12.95 -11.24 3.23
CA LEU A 167 13.32 -9.85 3.08
C LEU A 167 14.53 -9.70 2.15
N TYR A 168 14.45 -8.74 1.23
CA TYR A 168 15.55 -8.34 0.35
C TYR A 168 16.27 -7.14 0.95
N ARG A 169 17.60 -7.21 1.07
CA ARG A 169 18.44 -6.14 1.60
C ARG A 169 18.80 -5.13 0.50
N CYS A 170 18.28 -3.91 0.62
CA CYS A 170 18.68 -2.77 -0.20
C CYS A 170 20.08 -2.24 0.21
N ARG A 171 20.76 -1.52 -0.70
CA ARG A 171 22.09 -0.96 -0.42
C ARG A 171 22.05 0.17 0.59
N ASN A 172 20.94 0.91 0.66
CA ASN A 172 20.71 1.98 1.64
C ASN A 172 20.45 1.52 3.09
N GLN A 173 20.84 0.30 3.47
CA GLN A 173 20.73 -0.25 4.84
C GLN A 173 19.29 -0.42 5.34
N PHE A 174 18.37 -0.80 4.46
CA PHE A 174 17.03 -1.25 4.81
C PHE A 174 16.65 -2.50 4.04
N CYS A 175 15.56 -3.14 4.44
CA CYS A 175 15.01 -4.29 3.75
C CYS A 175 13.60 -4.00 3.26
N ILE A 176 13.28 -4.54 2.10
CA ILE A 176 11.92 -4.63 1.58
C ILE A 176 11.48 -6.09 1.59
N SER A 177 10.19 -6.34 1.47
CA SER A 177 9.72 -7.71 1.22
C SER A 177 10.25 -8.22 -0.11
N ASN A 178 10.68 -9.48 -0.15
CA ASN A 178 11.18 -10.13 -1.37
C ASN A 178 10.08 -10.21 -2.46
N PHE A 179 8.80 -10.07 -2.09
CA PHE A 179 7.68 -9.94 -3.05
C PHE A 179 7.89 -8.78 -4.04
N PHE A 180 8.53 -7.70 -3.60
CA PHE A 180 8.77 -6.55 -4.46
C PHE A 180 9.95 -6.75 -5.41
N ASN A 181 10.87 -7.65 -5.11
CA ASN A 181 12.18 -7.78 -5.77
C ASN A 181 12.11 -8.19 -7.25
N CYS A 182 10.93 -8.23 -7.86
CA CYS A 182 10.67 -8.66 -9.23
C CYS A 182 9.70 -7.75 -9.98
N ASP A 183 9.37 -6.56 -9.46
CA ASP A 183 8.51 -5.61 -10.17
C ASP A 183 9.30 -4.45 -10.81
N ASP A 184 8.60 -3.63 -11.59
CA ASP A 184 9.12 -2.49 -12.33
C ASP A 184 9.31 -1.23 -11.46
N ARG A 185 9.08 -1.32 -10.14
CA ARG A 185 9.14 -0.20 -9.20
C ARG A 185 10.41 -0.26 -8.37
N ASN A 186 11.04 0.89 -8.17
CA ASN A 186 12.22 1.02 -7.32
C ASN A 186 11.82 1.19 -5.84
N TRP A 187 11.36 0.11 -5.21
CA TRP A 187 11.01 0.07 -3.78
C TRP A 187 12.21 0.35 -2.86
N CYS A 188 13.43 -0.02 -3.28
CA CYS A 188 14.62 0.35 -2.52
C CYS A 188 14.93 1.86 -2.57
N GLY A 189 14.45 2.59 -3.58
CA GLY A 189 14.74 4.02 -3.80
C GLY A 189 16.19 4.32 -4.23
N ASP A 190 17.04 3.30 -4.32
CA ASP A 190 18.47 3.40 -4.64
C ASP A 190 18.85 2.65 -5.93
N ASN A 191 17.85 2.19 -6.70
CA ASN A 191 17.99 1.43 -7.94
C ASN A 191 18.74 0.10 -7.78
N THR A 192 18.85 -0.44 -6.56
CA THR A 192 19.54 -1.71 -6.31
C THR A 192 18.65 -2.94 -6.40
N GLN A 193 17.35 -2.71 -6.48
CA GLN A 193 16.36 -3.76 -6.71
C GLN A 193 16.57 -4.44 -8.06
N LYS A 194 16.36 -5.75 -8.10
CA LYS A 194 16.39 -6.49 -9.35
C LYS A 194 15.06 -6.27 -10.07
N PHE A 195 15.06 -5.53 -11.17
CA PHE A 195 13.84 -5.36 -11.99
C PHE A 195 13.46 -6.65 -12.76
N VAL A 196 14.30 -7.69 -12.72
CA VAL A 196 14.08 -8.97 -13.40
C VAL A 196 14.49 -10.12 -12.49
N CYS A 197 13.52 -10.97 -12.14
CA CYS A 197 13.76 -12.25 -11.50
C CYS A 197 13.94 -13.33 -12.57
N ARG A 198 15.05 -14.06 -12.50
CA ARG A 198 15.33 -15.24 -13.32
C ARG A 198 14.86 -16.49 -12.60
#